data_AF-A0A1V4VS21-F1
#
_entry.id   AF-A0A1V4VS21-F1
#
_cell.length_a   1.000
_cell.length_b   1.000
_cell.length_c   1.000
_cell.angle_alpha   90.00
_cell.angle_beta   90.00
_cell.angle_gamma   90.00
#
_symmetry.space_group_name_H-M   'P 1'
#
loop_
_entity.id
_entity.type
_entity.pdbx_description
1 polymer ?
#
loop_
_entity_poly.entity_id
_entity_poly.type
_entity_poly.pdbx_seq_one_letter_code
_entity_poly.pdbx_strand_id
1 'polypeptide(L)' 'MLYKYSDLAQQVLQTLLERYMNDGIRDIADTKILEQKEFQHFGSPMKIAKLFGSRAAYLQAVKELQDELYSA' A
#
# COMPACT_ATOMS: atom_id res chain seq x y z
N MET A 1 -0.74 12.53 4.38
CA MET A 1 0.22 11.44 4.65
C MET A 1 0.95 10.94 3.40
N LEU A 2 0.30 10.86 2.23
CA LEU A 2 0.92 10.41 0.97
C LEU A 2 2.13 11.24 0.50
N TYR A 3 2.11 12.56 0.64
CA TYR A 3 3.18 13.47 0.17
C TYR A 3 4.58 13.20 0.75
N LYS A 4 4.71 12.38 1.82
CA LYS A 4 6.00 12.00 2.41
C LYS A 4 6.71 10.88 1.64
N TYR A 5 6.02 10.22 0.72
CA TYR A 5 6.56 9.13 -0.08
C TYR A 5 6.92 9.59 -1.50
N SER A 6 7.79 8.82 -2.16
CA SER A 6 8.07 9.04 -3.59
C SER A 6 6.82 8.82 -4.45
N ASP A 7 6.78 9.42 -5.63
CA ASP A 7 5.61 9.36 -6.54
C ASP A 7 5.12 7.93 -6.79
N LEU A 8 6.05 6.98 -6.93
CA LEU A 8 5.70 5.57 -7.15
C LEU A 8 5.09 4.92 -5.89
N ALA A 9 5.61 5.24 -4.70
CA ALA A 9 5.05 4.75 -3.45
C ALA A 9 3.67 5.39 -3.14
N GLN A 10 3.46 6.65 -3.54
CA GLN A 10 2.15 7.29 -3.46
C GLN A 10 1.13 6.56 -4.33
N GLN A 11 1.48 6.23 -5.58
CA GLN A 11 0.60 5.47 -6.47
C GLN A 11 0.24 4.10 -5.89
N VAL A 12 1.22 3.38 -5.32
CA VAL A 12 0.97 2.10 -4.64
C VAL A 12 -0.04 2.27 -3.50
N LEU A 13 0.12 3.28 -2.63
CA LEU A 13 -0.80 3.54 -1.53
C LEU A 13 -2.20 3.94 -2.03
N GLN A 14 -2.28 4.67 -3.13
CA GLN A 14 -3.55 5.05 -3.75
C GLN A 14 -4.29 3.84 -4.32
N THR A 15 -3.59 2.93 -5.01
CA THR A 15 -4.17 1.66 -5.47
C THR A 15 -4.65 0.79 -4.30
N LEU A 16 -3.91 0.75 -3.19
CA LEU A 16 -4.33 0.05 -1.97
C LEU A 16 -5.61 0.65 -1.39
N LEU A 17 -5.72 1.99 -1.37
CA LEU A 17 -6.90 2.70 -0.90
C LEU A 17 -8.12 2.41 -1.78
N GLU A 18 -7.97 2.46 -3.09
CA GLU A 18 -9.05 2.14 -4.04
C GLU A 18 -9.54 0.69 -3.86
N ARG A 19 -8.62 -0.27 -3.71
CA ARG A 19 -8.94 -1.67 -3.38
C ARG A 19 -9.69 -1.78 -2.06
N TYR A 20 -9.24 -1.08 -1.02
CA TYR A 20 -9.91 -1.09 0.29
C TYR A 20 -11.37 -0.60 0.19
N MET A 21 -11.58 0.52 -0.50
CA MET A 21 -12.90 1.12 -0.67
C MET A 21 -13.84 0.26 -1.53
N ASN A 22 -13.33 -0.34 -2.61
CA ASN A 22 -14.15 -1.09 -3.55
C ASN A 22 -14.47 -2.51 -3.08
N ASP A 23 -13.49 -3.21 -2.50
CA ASP A 23 -13.60 -4.63 -2.20
C ASP A 23 -13.81 -4.92 -0.71
N GLY A 24 -13.82 -3.88 0.14
CA GLY A 24 -13.96 -4.02 1.59
C GLY A 24 -12.85 -4.88 2.21
N ILE A 25 -11.68 -4.94 1.56
CA ILE A 25 -10.56 -5.78 1.99
C ILE A 25 -10.05 -5.23 3.31
N ARG A 26 -10.32 -5.95 4.41
CA ARG A 26 -9.90 -5.54 5.76
C ARG A 26 -8.40 -5.70 6.01
N ASP A 27 -7.71 -6.48 5.16
CA ASP A 27 -6.31 -6.87 5.35
C ASP A 27 -5.41 -6.34 4.21
N ILE A 28 -5.41 -5.01 4.03
CA ILE A 28 -4.42 -4.35 3.15
C ILE A 28 -2.98 -4.50 3.67
N ALA A 29 -2.81 -4.82 4.96
CA ALA A 29 -1.53 -5.05 5.60
C ALA A 29 -0.86 -6.38 5.20
N ASP A 30 -1.52 -7.27 4.44
CA ASP A 30 -0.84 -8.45 3.90
C ASP A 30 -0.06 -8.10 2.64
N THR A 31 1.25 -8.33 2.67
CA THR A 31 2.14 -8.24 1.51
C THR A 31 1.70 -9.08 0.29
N LYS A 32 0.83 -10.08 0.47
CA LYS A 32 0.22 -10.83 -0.64
C LYS A 32 -0.63 -9.98 -1.57
N ILE A 33 -1.16 -8.84 -1.09
CA ILE A 33 -1.93 -7.93 -1.95
C ILE A 33 -1.07 -7.42 -3.12
N LEU A 34 0.25 -7.32 -2.90
CA LEU A 34 1.22 -6.89 -3.92
C LEU A 34 1.42 -7.94 -5.04
N GLU A 35 0.91 -9.16 -4.88
CA GLU A 35 0.93 -10.19 -5.93
C GLU A 35 -0.22 -10.03 -6.92
N GLN A 36 -1.23 -9.22 -6.59
CA GLN A 36 -2.37 -8.99 -7.46
C GLN A 36 -1.99 -8.24 -8.73
N LYS A 37 -2.78 -8.44 -9.79
CA LYS A 37 -2.49 -7.89 -11.13
C LYS A 37 -2.35 -6.37 -11.12
N GLU A 38 -3.13 -5.67 -10.31
CA GLU A 38 -3.00 -4.21 -10.17
C GLU A 38 -1.68 -3.76 -9.53
N PHE A 39 -0.90 -4.62 -8.89
CA PHE A 39 0.42 -4.22 -8.36
C PHE A 39 1.58 -4.61 -9.28
N GLN A 40 1.34 -5.49 -10.26
CA GLN A 40 2.39 -5.97 -11.17
C GLN A 40 3.03 -4.85 -12.00
N HIS A 41 2.28 -3.77 -12.29
CA HIS A 41 2.81 -2.63 -13.04
C HIS A 41 3.79 -1.77 -12.22
N PHE A 42 3.76 -1.85 -10.89
CA PHE A 42 4.76 -1.22 -10.01
C PHE A 42 6.03 -2.08 -9.84
N GLY A 43 5.96 -3.36 -10.19
CA GLY A 43 7.05 -4.34 -10.13
C GLY A 43 6.79 -5.48 -9.17
N SER A 44 7.85 -6.19 -8.77
CA SER A 44 7.71 -7.30 -7.82
C SER A 44 7.37 -6.80 -6.41
N PRO A 45 6.70 -7.62 -5.57
CA PRO A 45 6.39 -7.26 -4.17
C PRO A 45 7.60 -6.76 -3.39
N MET A 46 8.77 -7.39 -3.61
CA MET A 46 10.04 -6.96 -3.01
C MET A 46 10.47 -5.56 -3.46
N LYS A 47 10.27 -5.21 -4.73
CA LYS A 47 10.61 -3.89 -5.26
C LYS A 47 9.68 -2.83 -4.69
N ILE A 48 8.39 -3.15 -4.60
CA ILE A 48 7.38 -2.27 -3.99
C ILE A 48 7.72 -2.02 -2.52
N ALA A 49 7.98 -3.06 -1.73
CA ALA A 49 8.36 -2.92 -0.33
C ALA A 49 9.62 -2.05 -0.13
N LYS A 50 10.59 -2.11 -1.07
CA LYS A 50 11.77 -1.24 -1.06
C LYS A 50 11.47 0.24 -1.33
N LEU A 51 10.36 0.58 -1.99
CA LEU A 51 9.96 1.98 -2.19
C LEU A 51 9.68 2.69 -0.87
N PHE A 52 9.29 1.93 0.15
CA PHE A 52 9.06 2.41 1.51
C PHE A 52 10.31 2.29 2.39
N GLY A 53 11.45 1.86 1.83
CA GLY A 53 12.71 1.62 2.52
C GLY A 53 12.88 0.18 3.03
N SER A 54 11.83 -0.42 3.58
CA SER A 54 11.83 -1.82 4.01
C SER A 54 10.43 -2.42 4.03
N ARG A 55 10.33 -3.75 4.16
CA ARG A 55 9.05 -4.44 4.39
C ARG A 55 8.33 -3.90 5.63
N ALA A 56 9.06 -3.64 6.72
CA ALA A 56 8.47 -3.10 7.95
C ALA A 56 7.91 -1.68 7.73
N ALA A 57 8.64 -0.83 7.00
CA ALA A 57 8.20 0.52 6.69
C ALA A 57 6.99 0.55 5.74
N TYR A 58 6.91 -0.41 4.80
CA TYR A 58 5.71 -0.62 4.00
C TYR A 58 4.50 -0.98 4.88
N LEU A 59 4.64 -1.97 5.76
CA LEU A 59 3.56 -2.38 6.67
C LEU A 59 3.10 -1.21 7.56
N GLN A 60 4.05 -0.42 8.05
CA GLN A 60 3.75 0.78 8.82
C GLN A 60 2.97 1.81 8.00
N ALA A 61 3.38 2.07 6.74
CA ALA A 61 2.69 2.98 5.85
C ALA A 61 1.24 2.54 5.59
N VAL A 62 1.04 1.23 5.36
CA VAL A 62 -0.29 0.67 5.13
C VAL A 62 -1.15 0.73 6.39
N LYS A 63 -0.58 0.43 7.56
CA LYS A 63 -1.29 0.53 8.83
C LYS A 63 -1.72 1.97 9.13
N GLU A 64 -0.83 2.94 8.91
CA GLU A 64 -1.18 4.36 9.08
C GLU A 64 -2.29 4.79 8.11
N LEU A 65 -2.28 4.31 6.86
CA LEU A 65 -3.36 4.54 5.90
C LEU A 65 -4.69 3.94 6.41
N GLN A 66 -4.65 2.72 6.94
CA GLN A 66 -5.80 2.04 7.52
C GLN A 66 -6.36 2.80 8.73
N ASP A 67 -5.49 3.22 9.65
CA ASP A 67 -5.85 3.98 10.84
C ASP A 67 -6.50 5.33 10.45
N GLU A 68 -5.99 6.01 9.41
CA GLU A 68 -6.60 7.22 8.86
C GLU A 68 -8.02 6.97 8.30
N LEU A 69 -8.23 5.83 7.63
CA LEU A 69 -9.54 5.48 7.05
C LEU A 69 -10.59 5.10 8.09
N TYR A 70 -10.20 4.43 9.18
CA TYR A 70 -11.12 4.10 10.29
C TYR A 70 -11.41 5.29 11.20
N SER A 71 -10.56 6.31 11.20
CA SER A 71 -10.72 7.50 12.03
C SER A 71 -11.59 8.59 11.37
N ALA A 72 -11.99 8.40 10.11
CA ALA A 72 -12.85 9.31 9.34
C ALA A 72 -14.31 8.83 9.31
#